data_AF-A0ABD0PWG8-F1
#
_entry.id   AF-A0ABD0PWG8-F1
#
_cell.length_a   1.000
_cell.length_b   1.000
_cell.length_c   1.000
_cell.angle_alpha   90.00
_cell.angle_beta   90.00
_cell.angle_gamma   90.00
#
_symmetry.space_group_name_H-M   'P 1'
#
loop_
_entity.id
_entity.type
_entity.pdbx_description
1 polymer ?
#
loop_
_entity_poly.entity_id
_entity_poly.type
_entity_poly.pdbx_seq_one_letter_code
_entity_poly.pdbx_strand_id
1 'polypeptide(L)' 'KGDVFGDVFWKETTLAHSCANVRALTYCDLHIIKREALLKVLDFYTAFANSFSRNLILTCNLRKR' A
#
# COMPACT_ATOMS: atom_id res chain seq x y z
N LYS A 1 0.97 15.83 -0.49
CA LYS A 1 1.62 15.53 -1.80
C LYS A 1 2.64 14.43 -1.53
N GLY A 2 2.40 13.23 -2.06
CA GLY A 2 3.10 12.01 -1.61
C GLY A 2 2.29 11.17 -0.60
N ASP A 3 0.99 11.44 -0.48
CA ASP A 3 0.10 10.67 0.39
C ASP A 3 -0.08 9.26 -0.16
N VAL A 4 -0.01 8.27 0.73
CA VAL A 4 -0.11 6.85 0.37
C VAL A 4 -1.41 6.30 0.92
N PHE A 5 -2.19 5.64 0.07
CA PHE A 5 -3.44 5.01 0.46
C PHE A 5 -3.50 3.56 -0.05
N GLY A 6 -4.22 2.71 0.68
CA GLY A 6 -4.34 1.30 0.33
C GLY A 6 -4.39 0.41 1.57
N ASP A 7 -3.73 -0.74 1.49
CA ASP A 7 -3.69 -1.74 2.55
C ASP A 7 -2.24 -2.23 2.77
N VAL A 8 -1.96 -2.73 3.97
CA VAL A 8 -0.66 -3.17 4.45
C VAL A 8 -0.46 -4.67 4.13
N PHE A 9 -0.39 -4.99 2.84
CA PHE A 9 -0.38 -6.39 2.37
C PHE A 9 0.84 -7.21 2.82
N TRP A 10 1.95 -6.55 3.22
CA TRP A 10 3.17 -7.21 3.71
C TRP A 10 3.12 -7.58 5.19
N LYS A 11 2.09 -7.11 5.93
CA LYS A 11 1.83 -7.52 7.33
C LYS A 11 0.57 -8.36 7.45
N GLU A 12 -0.40 -8.15 6.57
CA GLU A 12 -1.68 -8.87 6.59
C GLU A 12 -1.82 -9.83 5.40
N THR A 13 -1.96 -11.12 5.70
CA THR A 13 -2.03 -12.20 4.69
C THR A 13 -3.39 -12.28 3.99
N THR A 14 -4.46 -11.91 4.69
CA THR A 14 -5.83 -11.98 4.18
C THR A 14 -6.11 -10.81 3.24
N LEU A 15 -6.91 -11.04 2.20
CA LEU A 15 -7.40 -9.99 1.31
C LEU A 15 -8.65 -9.34 1.95
N ALA A 16 -8.78 -8.02 1.78
CA ALA A 16 -9.94 -7.28 2.23
C ALA A 16 -10.48 -6.37 1.13
N HIS A 17 -11.80 -6.16 1.15
CA HIS A 17 -12.43 -5.13 0.33
C HIS A 17 -12.18 -3.75 0.91
N SER A 18 -12.15 -2.73 0.05
CA SER A 18 -12.04 -1.33 0.48
C SER A 18 -13.26 -0.91 1.30
N CYS A 19 -13.04 -0.24 2.42
CA CYS A 19 -14.08 0.31 3.29
C CYS A 19 -14.60 1.70 2.85
N ALA A 20 -13.99 2.30 1.82
CA ALA A 20 -14.33 3.65 1.36
C ALA A 20 -14.12 3.81 -0.14
N ASN A 21 -14.83 4.78 -0.73
CA ASN A 21 -14.67 5.20 -2.11
C ASN A 21 -13.60 6.30 -2.21
N VAL A 22 -12.74 6.19 -3.22
CA VAL A 22 -11.71 7.20 -3.51
C VAL A 22 -12.11 7.97 -4.76
N ARG A 23 -12.15 9.31 -4.67
CA ARG A 23 -12.49 10.20 -5.79
C ARG A 23 -11.42 11.28 -5.95
N ALA A 24 -10.99 11.51 -7.18
CA ALA A 24 -10.12 12.62 -7.52
C ALA A 24 -10.94 13.93 -7.54
N LEU A 25 -10.49 14.94 -6.79
CA LEU A 25 -11.12 16.27 -6.77
C LEU A 25 -10.56 17.19 -7.87
N THR A 26 -9.33 16.92 -8.31
CA THR A 26 -8.63 17.61 -9.40
C THR A 26 -7.85 16.58 -10.22
N TYR A 27 -7.21 16.99 -11.31
CA TYR A 27 -6.33 16.10 -12.06
C TYR A 27 -5.12 15.71 -11.20
N CYS A 28 -4.93 14.40 -11.01
CA CYS A 28 -3.88 13.85 -10.17
C CYS A 28 -3.14 12.72 -10.91
N ASP A 29 -1.82 12.68 -10.74
CA ASP A 29 -1.02 11.51 -11.11
C ASP A 29 -0.93 10.54 -9.94
N LEU A 30 -1.17 9.25 -10.21
CA LEU A 30 -1.12 8.18 -9.22
C LEU A 30 -0.06 7.16 -9.61
N HIS A 31 0.82 6.84 -8.67
CA HIS A 31 1.75 5.72 -8.81
C HIS A 31 1.14 4.50 -8.11
N ILE A 32 0.88 3.45 -8.88
CA ILE A 32 0.18 2.25 -8.39
C ILE A 32 1.10 1.05 -8.52
N ILE A 33 1.19 0.26 -7.45
CA ILE A 33 1.83 -1.05 -7.45
C ILE A 33 0.84 -2.12 -7.02
N LYS A 34 0.80 -3.24 -7.75
CA LYS A 34 -0.06 -4.37 -7.41
C LYS A 34 0.55 -5.18 -6.26
N ARG A 35 -0.31 -5.76 -5.41
CA ARG A 35 0.08 -6.62 -4.28
C ARG A 35 1.13 -7.66 -4.64
N GLU A 36 0.85 -8.47 -5.66
CA GLU A 36 1.72 -9.58 -6.07
C GLU A 36 3.10 -9.11 -6.53
N ALA A 37 3.17 -7.99 -7.26
CA ALA A 37 4.43 -7.43 -7.71
C ALA A 37 5.25 -6.91 -6.52
N LEU A 38 4.60 -6.23 -5.57
CA LEU A 38 5.26 -5.75 -4.36
C LEU A 38 5.77 -6.91 -3.50
N LEU A 39 4.96 -7.94 -3.27
CA LEU A 39 5.38 -9.11 -2.48
C LEU A 39 6.57 -9.83 -3.11
N LYS A 40 6.58 -10.04 -4.43
CA LYS A 40 7.75 -10.62 -5.13
C LYS A 40 9.03 -9.83 -4.90
N VAL A 41 8.96 -8.50 -4.90
CA VAL A 41 10.13 -7.63 -4.64
C VAL A 41 10.57 -7.71 -3.18
N LEU A 42 9.63 -7.73 -2.24
CA LEU A 42 9.95 -7.84 -0.81
C LEU A 42 10.52 -9.22 -0.45
N ASP A 43 10.02 -10.29 -1.07
CA ASP A 43 10.52 -11.66 -0.88
C ASP A 43 11.94 -11.82 -1.47
N PHE A 44 12.23 -11.18 -2.60
CA PHE A 44 13.56 -11.23 -3.22
C PHE A 44 14.58 -10.36 -2.46
N TYR A 45 14.17 -9.19 -1.97
CA TYR A 45 15.02 -8.26 -1.25
C TYR A 45 14.64 -8.16 0.24
N THR A 46 14.90 -9.22 1.00
CA THR A 46 14.51 -9.34 2.42
C THR A 46 15.08 -8.22 3.31
N ALA A 47 16.30 -7.76 3.05
CA ALA A 47 16.90 -6.62 3.77
C ALA A 47 16.12 -5.31 3.54
N PHE A 48 15.64 -5.10 2.31
CA PHE A 48 14.80 -3.95 1.98
C PHE A 48 13.42 -4.06 2.62
N ALA A 49 12.84 -5.26 2.70
CA ALA A 49 11.51 -5.47 3.25
C ALA A 49 11.37 -4.95 4.70
N ASN A 50 12.39 -5.16 5.52
CA ASN A 50 12.42 -4.65 6.89
C ASN A 50 12.44 -3.12 6.95
N SER A 51 13.21 -2.48 6.06
CA SER A 51 13.24 -1.01 5.95
C SER A 51 11.90 -0.47 5.45
N PHE A 52 11.37 -1.07 4.39
CA PHE A 52 10.10 -0.71 3.78
C PHE A 52 8.93 -0.78 4.79
N SER A 53 8.84 -1.87 5.54
CA SER A 53 7.78 -2.11 6.53
C SER A 53 7.75 -1.13 7.70
N ARG A 54 8.90 -0.52 8.03
CA ARG A 54 9.04 0.50 9.08
C ARG A 54 8.82 1.92 8.56
N ASN A 55 9.27 2.20 7.34
CA ASN A 55 9.28 3.55 6.79
C ASN A 55 8.03 3.89 5.98
N LEU A 56 7.34 2.91 5.41
CA LEU A 56 6.11 3.15 4.68
C LEU A 56 4.93 3.30 5.64
N ILE A 57 4.46 4.54 5.77
CA ILE A 57 3.29 4.91 6.57
C ILE A 57 2.15 5.22 5.60
N LEU A 58 1.02 4.51 5.74
CA LEU A 58 -0.19 4.82 5.00
C LEU A 58 -0.84 6.07 5.59
N THR A 59 -1.06 7.07 4.76
CA THR A 59 -1.87 8.25 5.11
C THR A 59 -3.34 7.85 5.30
N CYS A 60 -3.85 6.94 4.46
CA CYS A 60 -5.21 6.45 4.53
C CYS A 60 -5.26 4.93 4.35
N ASN A 61 -5.60 4.22 5.43
CA ASN A 61 -5.83 2.78 5.37
C ASN A 61 -7.25 2.51 4.87
N LEU A 62 -7.37 1.87 3.70
CA LEU A 62 -8.65 1.57 3.08
C LEU A 62 -9.26 0.25 3.57
N ARG A 63 -8.57 -0.51 4.42
CA ARG A 63 -9.02 -1.80 4.94
C ARG A 63 -9.71 -1.73 6.29
N LYS A 64 -9.28 -0.82 7.16
CA LYS A 64 -9.83 -0.64 8.51
C LYS A 64 -10.33 0.80 8.62
N ARG A 65 -11.61 0.95 8.95
CA ARG A 65 -12.20 2.25 9.30
C ARG A 65 -11.92 2.58 10.76
#